data_AF-A0A7C3I539-F1
#
_entry.id   AF-A0A7C3I539-F1
#
_cell.length_a   1.000
_cell.length_b   1.000
_cell.length_c   1.000
_cell.angle_alpha   90.00
_cell.angle_beta   90.00
_cell.angle_gamma   90.00
#
_symmetry.space_group_name_H-M   'P 1'
#
loop_
_entity.id
_entity.type
_entity.pdbx_description
1 polymer ?
#
loop_
_entity_poly.entity_id
_entity_poly.type
_entity_poly.pdbx_seq_one_letter_code
_entity_poly.pdbx_strand_id
1 'polypeptide(L)'
;MGILTAASFLLAGCGRPPSPSPATEAGSPAARLRIAVIPKGANQVFWKSVHAGAVKAATELGVEVLWKGPLKEDDRESQLKVMEDFITRRVHGIVLAPLDDVALRPAANEAARAKIPVVIIDSPLTGTNYVSFVATDNEAGGRKAAQHLAALLNGRGRVLVFRFLEGSASTEQRVAGFLDELRASPGVQVVSSHQRSGATAEIAYQNAENLLAPFKAGGALTVEGIFCPNEFTTFAMLRALQDGGCAGRVKFVGFDSSEMLVAAMRKGELHGLVLQDPINMGFLGVKTMVAHLRGEPVPARIDTGSTVATPANMDEPAVKALLEPDYRRWLKED
;
A
#
# COMPACT_ATOMS: atom_id res chain seq x y z
N MET A 1 68.02 -9.48 90.54
CA MET A 1 66.76 -10.23 90.61
C MET A 1 65.86 -9.73 89.49
N GLY A 2 65.46 -10.59 88.55
CA GLY A 2 64.47 -10.27 87.52
C GLY A 2 65.00 -10.03 86.11
N ILE A 3 65.32 -11.12 85.41
CA ILE A 3 65.30 -11.20 83.93
C ILE A 3 63.86 -10.98 83.47
N LEU A 4 63.61 -10.25 82.36
CA LEU A 4 62.58 -10.69 81.40
C LEU A 4 62.72 -9.97 80.05
N THR A 5 63.11 -10.76 79.07
CA THR A 5 63.10 -10.55 77.62
C THR A 5 61.67 -10.47 77.12
N ALA A 6 61.29 -9.42 76.39
CA ALA A 6 59.97 -9.31 75.75
C ALA A 6 60.13 -9.41 74.22
N ALA A 7 59.57 -10.48 73.68
CA ALA A 7 59.56 -10.84 72.27
C ALA A 7 58.62 -9.94 71.44
N SER A 8 59.10 -9.55 70.25
CA SER A 8 58.32 -8.83 69.24
C SER A 8 57.32 -9.79 68.55
N PHE A 9 56.03 -9.51 68.69
CA PHE A 9 54.98 -10.14 67.89
C PHE A 9 54.69 -9.29 66.65
N LEU A 10 55.01 -9.85 65.46
CA LEU A 10 54.55 -9.36 64.17
C LEU A 10 53.08 -9.79 63.98
N LEU A 11 52.16 -8.82 64.05
CA LEU A 11 50.77 -9.01 63.64
C LEU A 11 50.68 -8.95 62.11
N ALA A 12 50.55 -10.12 61.49
CA ALA A 12 50.14 -10.25 60.09
C ALA A 12 48.67 -9.85 59.97
N GLY A 13 48.41 -8.62 59.50
CA GLY A 13 47.07 -8.16 59.14
C GLY A 13 46.60 -8.84 57.86
N CYS A 14 45.51 -9.60 57.93
CA CYS A 14 44.81 -10.13 56.77
C CYS A 14 44.24 -8.98 55.92
N GLY A 15 44.95 -8.61 54.86
CA GLY A 15 44.46 -7.71 53.82
C GLY A 15 43.32 -8.37 53.04
N ARG A 16 42.12 -7.81 53.14
CA ARG A 16 40.97 -8.16 52.30
C ARG A 16 41.27 -7.67 50.86
N PRO A 17 41.19 -8.51 49.82
CA PRO A 17 41.40 -8.04 48.46
C PRO A 17 40.33 -6.98 48.10
N PRO A 18 40.66 -5.94 47.33
CA PRO A 18 39.70 -4.93 46.92
C PRO A 18 38.57 -5.59 46.14
N SER A 19 37.33 -5.29 46.53
CA SER A 19 36.13 -5.70 45.80
C SER A 19 36.24 -5.25 44.34
N PRO A 20 35.92 -6.10 43.35
CA PRO A 20 35.89 -5.66 41.96
C PRO A 20 34.88 -4.51 41.84
N SER A 21 35.33 -3.41 41.22
CA SER A 21 34.45 -2.32 40.80
C SER A 21 33.27 -2.90 40.03
N PRO A 22 32.03 -2.38 40.22
CA PRO A 22 30.91 -2.85 39.43
C PRO A 22 31.25 -2.64 37.95
N ALA A 23 31.28 -3.76 37.21
CA ALA A 23 31.36 -3.74 35.77
C ALA A 23 30.27 -2.80 35.27
N THR A 24 30.65 -1.87 34.40
CA THR A 24 29.71 -1.04 33.66
C THR A 24 28.72 -2.00 33.01
N GLU A 25 27.47 -1.99 33.47
CA GLU A 25 26.38 -2.68 32.77
C GLU A 25 26.42 -2.19 31.33
N ALA A 26 26.79 -3.08 30.42
CA ALA A 26 26.57 -2.87 29.00
C ALA A 26 25.07 -2.55 28.88
N GLY A 27 24.76 -1.31 28.54
CA GLY A 27 23.41 -0.81 28.50
C GLY A 27 22.52 -1.80 27.77
N SER A 28 21.39 -2.16 28.38
CA SER A 28 20.32 -2.92 27.72
C SER A 28 20.16 -2.41 26.29
N PRO A 29 20.06 -3.30 25.28
CA PRO A 29 19.88 -2.86 23.90
C PRO A 29 18.76 -1.82 23.86
N ALA A 30 19.05 -0.63 23.33
CA ALA A 30 18.04 0.42 23.21
C ALA A 30 16.76 -0.19 22.63
N ALA A 31 15.64 -0.02 23.33
CA ALA A 31 14.39 -0.67 22.95
C ALA A 31 14.06 -0.32 21.48
N ARG A 32 13.95 -1.36 20.65
CA ARG A 32 13.73 -1.21 19.20
C ARG A 32 12.42 -0.45 18.97
N LEU A 33 12.44 0.60 18.16
CA LEU A 33 11.22 1.33 17.79
C LEU A 33 10.24 0.34 17.14
N ARG A 34 9.00 0.35 17.63
CA ARG A 34 7.91 -0.51 17.16
C ARG A 34 6.95 0.32 16.33
N ILE A 35 6.88 0.03 15.03
CA ILE A 35 6.06 0.74 14.05
C ILE A 35 4.96 -0.20 13.59
N ALA A 36 3.71 0.16 13.84
CA ALA A 36 2.57 -0.57 13.27
C ALA A 36 2.40 -0.19 11.80
N VAL A 37 2.18 -1.17 10.93
CA VAL A 37 1.83 -0.94 9.53
C VAL A 37 0.49 -1.63 9.27
N ILE A 38 -0.50 -0.83 8.92
CA ILE A 38 -1.91 -1.20 8.85
C ILE A 38 -2.40 -1.02 7.41
N PRO A 39 -2.36 -2.07 6.56
CA PRO A 39 -2.84 -2.02 5.18
C PRO A 39 -4.37 -2.04 5.09
N LYS A 40 -4.92 -1.88 3.88
CA LYS A 40 -6.34 -2.13 3.59
C LYS A 40 -6.69 -3.62 3.48
N GLY A 41 -5.71 -4.46 3.18
CA GLY A 41 -5.88 -5.90 3.02
C GLY A 41 -4.55 -6.64 3.23
N ALA A 42 -4.60 -7.97 3.29
CA ALA A 42 -3.41 -8.79 3.59
C ALA A 42 -2.96 -9.69 2.42
N ASN A 43 -3.82 -9.94 1.43
CA ASN A 43 -3.62 -11.06 0.50
C ASN A 43 -3.25 -10.62 -0.93
N GLN A 44 -3.61 -9.40 -1.33
CA GLN A 44 -3.35 -8.87 -2.67
C GLN A 44 -1.86 -8.65 -2.90
N VAL A 45 -1.40 -8.82 -4.15
CA VAL A 45 0.02 -8.62 -4.54
C VAL A 45 0.48 -7.22 -4.16
N PHE A 46 -0.40 -6.22 -4.31
CA PHE A 46 -0.15 -4.85 -3.87
C PHE A 46 0.24 -4.77 -2.39
N TRP A 47 -0.57 -5.33 -1.47
CA TRP A 47 -0.30 -5.24 -0.03
C TRP A 47 0.88 -6.10 0.41
N LYS A 48 1.11 -7.25 -0.22
CA LYS A 48 2.35 -8.03 -0.02
C LYS A 48 3.58 -7.22 -0.41
N SER A 49 3.50 -6.46 -1.49
CA SER A 49 4.59 -5.58 -1.94
C SER A 49 4.82 -4.41 -0.98
N VAL A 50 3.74 -3.79 -0.46
CA VAL A 50 3.86 -2.79 0.63
C VAL A 50 4.50 -3.40 1.87
N HIS A 51 4.11 -4.62 2.26
CA HIS A 51 4.72 -5.30 3.41
C HIS A 51 6.21 -5.56 3.20
N ALA A 52 6.61 -6.05 2.02
CA ALA A 52 8.01 -6.24 1.66
C ALA A 52 8.82 -4.94 1.77
N GLY A 53 8.26 -3.82 1.28
CA GLY A 53 8.84 -2.48 1.43
C GLY A 53 9.03 -2.08 2.89
N ALA A 54 8.01 -2.30 3.73
CA ALA A 54 8.06 -2.02 5.15
C ALA A 54 9.12 -2.88 5.87
N VAL A 55 9.22 -4.18 5.56
CA VAL A 55 10.23 -5.10 6.10
C VAL A 55 11.65 -4.70 5.66
N LYS A 56 11.81 -4.27 4.40
CA LYS A 56 13.08 -3.71 3.91
C LYS A 56 13.51 -2.51 4.76
N ALA A 57 12.62 -1.53 4.95
CA ALA A 57 12.91 -0.37 5.80
C ALA A 57 13.21 -0.76 7.26
N ALA A 58 12.46 -1.73 7.80
CA ALA A 58 12.66 -2.26 9.15
C ALA A 58 14.07 -2.83 9.33
N THR A 59 14.56 -3.54 8.31
CA THR A 59 15.89 -4.15 8.28
C THR A 59 16.98 -3.08 8.22
N GLU A 60 16.84 -2.11 7.31
CA GLU A 60 17.83 -1.04 7.11
C GLU A 60 17.91 -0.07 8.30
N LEU A 61 16.79 0.22 8.95
CA LEU A 61 16.71 1.24 10.01
C LEU A 61 16.81 0.68 11.43
N GLY A 62 16.83 -0.66 11.56
CA GLY A 62 16.88 -1.35 12.85
C GLY A 62 15.62 -1.15 13.69
N VAL A 63 14.43 -1.16 13.08
CA VAL A 63 13.12 -0.97 13.76
C VAL A 63 12.20 -2.18 13.58
N GLU A 64 11.30 -2.44 14.52
CA GLU A 64 10.34 -3.54 14.45
C GLU A 64 9.09 -3.07 13.70
N VAL A 65 8.70 -3.80 12.65
CA VAL A 65 7.44 -3.58 11.94
C VAL A 65 6.41 -4.60 12.43
N LEU A 66 5.27 -4.10 12.90
CA LEU A 66 4.11 -4.88 13.30
C LEU A 66 3.07 -4.79 12.19
N TRP A 67 3.01 -5.79 11.32
CA TRP A 67 2.07 -5.83 10.19
C TRP A 67 0.73 -6.46 10.61
N LYS A 68 -0.36 -5.69 10.51
CA LYS A 68 -1.71 -6.20 10.77
C LYS A 68 -2.74 -5.33 10.07
N GLY A 69 -3.64 -5.95 9.32
CA GLY A 69 -4.79 -5.29 8.71
C GLY A 69 -6.01 -6.20 8.70
N PRO A 70 -7.14 -5.74 8.14
CA PRO A 70 -8.32 -6.56 7.96
C PRO A 70 -8.10 -7.63 6.87
N LEU A 71 -8.93 -8.67 6.89
CA LEU A 71 -8.87 -9.73 5.87
C LEU A 71 -9.47 -9.28 4.53
N LYS A 72 -10.40 -8.33 4.56
CA LYS A 72 -11.15 -7.84 3.40
C LYS A 72 -11.13 -6.32 3.33
N GLU A 73 -11.15 -5.78 2.12
CA GLU A 73 -11.11 -4.33 1.87
C GLU A 73 -12.46 -3.62 2.04
N ASP A 74 -13.46 -4.28 2.61
CA ASP A 74 -14.73 -3.68 3.02
C ASP A 74 -14.89 -3.62 4.55
N ASP A 75 -13.98 -4.27 5.30
CA ASP A 75 -14.08 -4.47 6.74
C ASP A 75 -13.43 -3.32 7.53
N ARG A 76 -14.10 -2.16 7.45
CA ARG A 76 -13.71 -0.93 8.17
C ARG A 76 -13.65 -1.14 9.68
N GLU A 77 -14.58 -1.93 10.22
CA GLU A 77 -14.67 -2.20 11.66
C GLU A 77 -13.43 -2.96 12.15
N SER A 78 -13.00 -3.99 11.43
CA SER A 78 -11.76 -4.69 11.76
C SER A 78 -10.52 -3.78 11.67
N GLN A 79 -10.45 -2.87 10.69
CA GLN A 79 -9.34 -1.93 10.60
C GLN A 79 -9.32 -0.93 11.78
N LEU A 80 -10.49 -0.48 12.24
CA LEU A 80 -10.62 0.34 13.45
C LEU A 80 -10.15 -0.40 14.70
N LYS A 81 -10.56 -1.66 14.89
CA LYS A 81 -10.08 -2.49 16.02
C LYS A 81 -8.56 -2.66 16.02
N VAL A 82 -7.97 -2.88 14.84
CA VAL A 82 -6.51 -2.97 14.71
C VAL A 82 -5.81 -1.66 15.11
N MET A 83 -6.38 -0.50 14.74
CA MET A 83 -5.88 0.80 15.20
C MET A 83 -5.96 0.93 16.73
N GLU A 84 -7.11 0.64 17.32
CA GLU A 84 -7.34 0.67 18.78
C GLU A 84 -6.37 -0.23 19.54
N ASP A 85 -6.12 -1.44 19.04
CA ASP A 85 -5.16 -2.39 19.60
C ASP A 85 -3.74 -1.82 19.63
N PHE A 86 -3.28 -1.21 18.54
CA PHE A 86 -1.93 -0.64 18.48
C PHE A 86 -1.78 0.64 19.30
N ILE A 87 -2.84 1.44 19.41
CA ILE A 87 -2.89 2.59 20.32
C ILE A 87 -2.76 2.10 21.77
N THR A 88 -3.54 1.08 22.16
CA THR A 88 -3.51 0.47 23.49
C THR A 88 -2.15 -0.12 23.82
N ARG A 89 -1.51 -0.79 22.85
CA ARG A 89 -0.16 -1.37 22.98
C ARG A 89 0.96 -0.32 23.03
N ARG A 90 0.64 0.97 22.85
CA ARG A 90 1.60 2.08 22.83
C ARG A 90 2.75 1.80 21.86
N VAL A 91 2.42 1.52 20.60
CA VAL A 91 3.43 1.53 19.54
C VAL A 91 4.01 2.94 19.39
N HIS A 92 5.20 3.03 18.82
CA HIS A 92 5.89 4.32 18.70
C HIS A 92 5.35 5.14 17.53
N GLY A 93 4.82 4.48 16.49
CA GLY A 93 4.20 5.15 15.35
C GLY A 93 3.33 4.19 14.55
N ILE A 94 2.41 4.74 13.78
CA ILE A 94 1.48 4.00 12.92
C ILE A 94 1.65 4.46 11.47
N VAL A 95 1.81 3.52 10.55
CA VAL A 95 1.69 3.72 9.10
C VAL A 95 0.36 3.11 8.67
N LEU A 96 -0.57 3.93 8.15
CA LEU A 96 -1.95 3.53 7.88
C LEU A 96 -2.31 3.72 6.41
N ALA A 97 -2.83 2.67 5.77
CA ALA A 97 -3.58 2.78 4.52
C ALA A 97 -5.09 2.76 4.85
N PRO A 98 -5.79 3.90 4.91
CA PRO A 98 -7.17 3.94 5.36
C PRO A 98 -8.09 3.32 4.32
N LEU A 99 -8.94 2.37 4.72
CA LEU A 99 -9.97 1.79 3.86
C LEU A 99 -10.97 2.83 3.36
N ASP A 100 -11.27 3.78 4.23
CA ASP A 100 -12.28 4.81 4.04
C ASP A 100 -11.77 6.12 4.62
N ASP A 101 -11.84 7.18 3.84
CA ASP A 101 -11.20 8.46 4.16
C ASP A 101 -11.90 9.21 5.30
N VAL A 102 -13.19 8.92 5.55
CA VAL A 102 -13.98 9.54 6.61
C VAL A 102 -14.06 8.62 7.83
N ALA A 103 -14.32 7.33 7.64
CA ALA A 103 -14.57 6.40 8.74
C ALA A 103 -13.31 6.13 9.59
N LEU A 104 -12.11 6.18 9.01
CA LEU A 104 -10.86 5.94 9.74
C LEU A 104 -10.30 7.21 10.41
N ARG A 105 -10.86 8.39 10.09
CA ARG A 105 -10.38 9.68 10.61
C ARG A 105 -10.43 9.77 12.14
N PRO A 106 -11.50 9.34 12.83
CA PRO A 106 -11.54 9.37 14.30
C PRO A 106 -10.41 8.56 14.95
N ALA A 107 -10.09 7.38 14.43
CA ALA A 107 -9.03 6.51 14.97
C ALA A 107 -7.63 7.11 14.76
N ALA A 108 -7.36 7.71 13.60
CA ALA A 108 -6.11 8.45 13.38
C ALA A 108 -5.99 9.65 14.34
N ASN A 109 -7.08 10.38 14.56
CA ASN A 109 -7.13 11.47 15.53
C ASN A 109 -6.90 11.00 16.97
N GLU A 110 -7.38 9.81 17.32
CA GLU A 110 -7.14 9.21 18.63
C GLU A 110 -5.68 8.83 18.84
N ALA A 111 -5.04 8.21 17.84
CA ALA A 111 -3.60 7.93 17.89
C ALA A 111 -2.79 9.22 18.12
N ALA A 112 -3.11 10.29 17.38
CA ALA A 112 -2.47 11.60 17.57
C ALA A 112 -2.67 12.16 18.99
N ARG A 113 -3.88 12.09 19.55
CA ARG A 113 -4.15 12.49 20.96
C ARG A 113 -3.37 11.64 21.96
N ALA A 114 -3.16 10.37 21.67
CA ALA A 114 -2.33 9.46 22.44
C ALA A 114 -0.81 9.69 22.24
N LYS A 115 -0.42 10.71 21.47
CA LYS A 115 0.95 11.05 21.08
C LYS A 115 1.65 9.95 20.27
N ILE A 116 0.87 9.22 19.48
CA ILE A 116 1.36 8.23 18.52
C ILE A 116 1.21 8.84 17.13
N PRO A 117 2.32 9.27 16.48
CA PRO A 117 2.26 9.85 15.14
C PRO A 117 1.72 8.84 14.12
N VAL A 118 1.00 9.35 13.13
CA VAL A 118 0.43 8.58 12.02
C VAL A 118 1.02 9.07 10.70
N VAL A 119 1.53 8.17 9.87
CA VAL A 119 1.83 8.43 8.45
C VAL A 119 0.78 7.71 7.61
N ILE A 120 0.19 8.42 6.66
CA ILE A 120 -0.80 7.85 5.74
C ILE A 120 -0.08 7.33 4.48
N ILE A 121 -0.50 6.17 3.98
CA ILE A 121 -0.03 5.59 2.72
C ILE A 121 -1.18 5.21 1.79
N ASP A 122 -0.92 5.08 0.48
CA ASP A 122 -1.84 4.65 -0.60
C ASP A 122 -3.04 5.56 -0.86
N SER A 123 -3.88 5.74 0.15
CA SER A 123 -5.19 6.38 0.06
C SER A 123 -5.27 7.53 1.03
N PRO A 124 -5.78 8.69 0.59
CA PRO A 124 -5.87 9.85 1.47
C PRO A 124 -6.89 9.58 2.57
N LEU A 125 -6.67 10.27 3.69
CA LEU A 125 -7.60 10.36 4.81
C LEU A 125 -8.10 11.81 4.87
N THR A 126 -9.40 12.02 5.09
CA THR A 126 -9.94 13.37 5.24
C THR A 126 -9.37 14.01 6.51
N GLY A 127 -8.89 15.26 6.39
CA GLY A 127 -8.23 16.02 7.46
C GLY A 127 -6.71 16.02 7.33
N THR A 128 -6.02 16.55 8.34
CA THR A 128 -4.57 16.81 8.30
C THR A 128 -3.83 16.32 9.56
N ASN A 129 -4.49 15.56 10.43
CA ASN A 129 -3.90 15.10 11.68
C ASN A 129 -3.05 13.84 11.49
N TYR A 130 -2.05 13.97 10.62
CA TYR A 130 -1.04 12.97 10.31
C TYR A 130 0.25 13.69 9.92
N VAL A 131 1.36 12.98 10.04
CA VAL A 131 2.72 13.50 9.84
C VAL A 131 3.05 13.71 8.38
N SER A 132 2.65 12.76 7.53
CA SER A 132 2.97 12.74 6.11
C SER A 132 1.98 11.84 5.36
N PHE A 133 1.82 12.09 4.07
CA PHE A 133 1.04 11.26 3.15
C PHE A 133 1.92 10.76 1.98
N VAL A 134 2.26 9.47 2.02
CA VAL A 134 3.13 8.80 1.05
C VAL A 134 2.29 7.94 0.11
N ALA A 135 2.01 8.44 -1.09
CA ALA A 135 1.19 7.71 -2.03
C ALA A 135 1.38 8.22 -3.45
N THR A 136 1.01 7.38 -4.41
CA THR A 136 0.78 7.76 -5.80
C THR A 136 -0.12 8.99 -5.87
N ASP A 137 0.17 9.92 -6.78
CA ASP A 137 -0.85 10.87 -7.25
C ASP A 137 -1.94 10.12 -8.04
N ASN A 138 -3.01 9.78 -7.32
CA ASN A 138 -4.11 8.97 -7.84
C ASN A 138 -4.90 9.67 -8.95
N GLU A 139 -5.09 10.99 -8.88
CA GLU A 139 -5.75 11.73 -9.97
C GLU A 139 -4.86 11.76 -11.21
N ALA A 140 -3.56 12.01 -11.05
CA ALA A 140 -2.61 11.93 -12.17
C ALA A 140 -2.55 10.52 -12.77
N GLY A 141 -2.63 9.48 -11.94
CA GLY A 141 -2.76 8.10 -12.41
C GLY A 141 -4.03 7.88 -13.24
N GLY A 142 -5.16 8.42 -12.80
CA GLY A 142 -6.41 8.44 -13.55
C GLY A 142 -6.29 9.13 -14.91
N ARG A 143 -5.66 10.32 -14.94
CA ARG A 143 -5.38 11.05 -16.19
C ARG A 143 -4.52 10.24 -17.15
N LYS A 144 -3.45 9.59 -16.64
CA LYS A 144 -2.60 8.68 -17.45
C LYS A 144 -3.41 7.53 -18.06
N ALA A 145 -4.33 6.93 -17.29
CA ALA A 145 -5.20 5.88 -17.80
C ALA A 145 -6.13 6.39 -18.92
N ALA A 146 -6.72 7.58 -18.75
CA ALA A 146 -7.59 8.19 -19.75
C ALA A 146 -6.82 8.55 -21.04
N GLN A 147 -5.63 9.15 -20.92
CA GLN A 147 -4.76 9.47 -22.06
C GLN A 147 -4.40 8.21 -22.85
N HIS A 148 -4.00 7.15 -22.15
CA HIS A 148 -3.64 5.88 -22.79
C HIS A 148 -4.85 5.24 -23.48
N LEU A 149 -6.01 5.18 -22.81
CA LEU A 149 -7.22 4.61 -23.39
C LEU A 149 -7.70 5.43 -24.61
N ALA A 150 -7.69 6.76 -24.52
CA ALA A 150 -8.04 7.63 -25.64
C ALA A 150 -7.11 7.43 -26.84
N ALA A 151 -5.80 7.26 -26.61
CA ALA A 151 -4.84 6.96 -27.66
C ALA A 151 -5.12 5.60 -28.32
N LEU A 152 -5.41 4.55 -27.54
CA LEU A 152 -5.81 3.23 -28.07
C LEU A 152 -7.09 3.28 -28.93
N LEU A 153 -7.95 4.26 -28.67
CA LEU A 153 -9.22 4.50 -29.34
C LEU A 153 -9.11 5.52 -30.48
N ASN A 154 -7.91 6.04 -30.78
CA ASN A 154 -7.71 7.13 -31.74
C ASN A 154 -8.63 8.34 -31.46
N GLY A 155 -8.85 8.64 -30.17
CA GLY A 155 -9.67 9.74 -29.69
C GLY A 155 -11.18 9.57 -29.86
N ARG A 156 -11.70 8.38 -30.20
CA ARG A 156 -13.13 8.15 -30.41
C ARG A 156 -13.63 6.82 -29.86
N GLY A 157 -14.78 6.83 -29.19
CA GLY A 157 -15.45 5.60 -28.77
C GLY A 157 -16.27 5.74 -27.50
N ARG A 158 -17.07 4.74 -27.20
CA ARG A 158 -17.88 4.61 -25.99
C ARG A 158 -17.10 3.80 -24.97
N VAL A 159 -16.98 4.30 -23.75
CA VAL A 159 -16.19 3.67 -22.70
C VAL A 159 -16.99 3.43 -21.43
N LEU A 160 -16.64 2.36 -20.73
CA LEU A 160 -17.18 2.02 -19.42
C LEU A 160 -16.13 2.26 -18.34
N VAL A 161 -16.56 2.69 -17.17
CA VAL A 161 -15.75 2.72 -15.95
C VAL A 161 -16.35 1.77 -14.94
N PHE A 162 -15.58 0.76 -14.52
CA PHE A 162 -16.00 -0.15 -13.47
C PHE A 162 -15.39 0.29 -12.14
N ARG A 163 -16.19 0.90 -11.27
CA ARG A 163 -15.71 1.50 -10.03
C ARG A 163 -15.46 0.45 -8.95
N PHE A 164 -14.58 0.78 -8.02
CA PHE A 164 -14.40 0.02 -6.79
C PHE A 164 -15.45 0.43 -5.73
N LEU A 165 -15.25 0.02 -4.48
CA LEU A 165 -16.09 0.35 -3.33
C LEU A 165 -16.13 1.86 -3.06
N GLU A 166 -17.30 2.32 -2.64
CA GLU A 166 -17.50 3.67 -2.13
C GLU A 166 -16.65 3.92 -0.88
N GLY A 167 -16.13 5.14 -0.74
CA GLY A 167 -15.27 5.56 0.36
C GLY A 167 -13.78 5.28 0.14
N SER A 168 -13.41 4.43 -0.84
CA SER A 168 -12.00 4.20 -1.19
C SER A 168 -11.45 5.38 -2.00
N ALA A 169 -10.94 6.38 -1.28
CA ALA A 169 -10.57 7.66 -1.87
C ALA A 169 -9.50 7.59 -2.94
N SER A 170 -8.52 6.68 -2.87
CA SER A 170 -7.54 6.48 -3.95
C SER A 170 -8.21 6.10 -5.26
N THR A 171 -9.16 5.17 -5.23
CA THR A 171 -9.89 4.75 -6.44
C THR A 171 -10.88 5.79 -6.95
N GLU A 172 -11.51 6.55 -6.05
CA GLU A 172 -12.38 7.67 -6.43
C GLU A 172 -11.57 8.79 -7.09
N GLN A 173 -10.35 9.09 -6.61
CA GLN A 173 -9.43 10.05 -7.25
C GLN A 173 -8.98 9.58 -8.64
N ARG A 174 -8.66 8.30 -8.81
CA ARG A 174 -8.33 7.72 -10.13
C ARG A 174 -9.48 7.88 -11.11
N VAL A 175 -10.70 7.60 -10.67
CA VAL A 175 -11.90 7.78 -11.52
C VAL A 175 -12.14 9.25 -11.81
N ALA A 176 -12.01 10.14 -10.82
CA ALA A 176 -12.16 11.58 -11.02
C ALA A 176 -11.16 12.12 -12.06
N GLY A 177 -9.87 11.79 -11.92
CA GLY A 177 -8.84 12.18 -12.88
C GLY A 177 -9.07 11.61 -14.27
N PHE A 178 -9.53 10.35 -14.36
CA PHE A 178 -9.90 9.74 -15.64
C PHE A 178 -11.06 10.47 -16.32
N LEU A 179 -12.14 10.74 -15.58
CA LEU A 179 -13.32 11.43 -16.11
C LEU A 179 -13.01 12.88 -16.50
N ASP A 180 -12.20 13.57 -15.72
CA ASP A 180 -11.80 14.96 -15.99
C ASP A 180 -10.95 15.06 -17.26
N GLU A 181 -9.95 14.19 -17.43
CA GLU A 181 -9.12 14.15 -18.63
C GLU A 181 -9.95 13.90 -19.90
N LEU A 182 -10.93 13.00 -19.85
CA LEU A 182 -11.78 12.71 -21.01
C LEU A 182 -12.68 13.88 -21.41
N ARG A 183 -12.91 14.88 -20.55
CA ARG A 183 -13.63 16.12 -20.96
C ARG A 183 -12.87 16.87 -22.05
N ALA A 184 -11.54 16.74 -22.09
CA ALA A 184 -10.70 17.31 -23.15
C ALA A 184 -10.73 16.47 -24.45
N SER A 185 -11.30 15.25 -24.42
CA SER A 185 -11.39 14.32 -25.54
C SER A 185 -12.87 14.04 -25.90
N PRO A 186 -13.61 14.98 -26.49
CA PRO A 186 -15.06 14.88 -26.69
C PRO A 186 -15.50 13.71 -27.59
N GLY A 187 -14.59 13.11 -28.36
CA GLY A 187 -14.86 11.91 -29.14
C GLY A 187 -14.94 10.63 -28.30
N VAL A 188 -14.40 10.63 -27.08
CA VAL A 188 -14.47 9.49 -26.15
C VAL A 188 -15.57 9.76 -25.12
N GLN A 189 -16.65 8.99 -25.20
CA GLN A 189 -17.82 9.16 -24.36
C GLN A 189 -17.87 8.09 -23.27
N VAL A 190 -17.89 8.50 -22.01
CA VAL A 190 -18.19 7.60 -20.88
C VAL A 190 -19.69 7.31 -20.85
N VAL A 191 -20.09 6.08 -21.15
CA VAL A 191 -21.51 5.69 -21.25
C VAL A 191 -22.04 5.00 -20.00
N SER A 192 -21.15 4.58 -19.10
CA SER A 192 -21.49 4.17 -17.74
C SER A 192 -20.29 4.32 -16.82
N SER A 193 -20.55 4.82 -15.61
CA SER A 193 -19.56 4.88 -14.52
C SER A 193 -20.18 4.64 -13.14
N HIS A 194 -21.38 4.06 -13.08
CA HIS A 194 -22.14 3.93 -11.83
C HIS A 194 -21.96 2.57 -11.14
N GLN A 195 -21.64 1.51 -11.90
CA GLN A 195 -21.50 0.18 -11.34
C GLN A 195 -20.25 0.10 -10.47
N ARG A 196 -20.43 -0.43 -9.25
CA ARG A 196 -19.36 -0.73 -8.32
C ARG A 196 -19.13 -2.24 -8.23
N SER A 197 -17.91 -2.64 -7.92
CA SER A 197 -17.53 -4.05 -7.82
C SER A 197 -18.24 -4.79 -6.69
N GLY A 198 -18.46 -4.14 -5.55
CA GLY A 198 -18.71 -4.87 -4.31
C GLY A 198 -17.40 -5.45 -3.74
N ALA A 199 -17.51 -6.22 -2.66
CA ALA A 199 -16.38 -6.52 -1.79
C ALA A 199 -15.73 -7.90 -1.97
N THR A 200 -16.42 -8.84 -2.60
CA THR A 200 -15.93 -10.21 -2.82
C THR A 200 -15.70 -10.46 -4.30
N ALA A 201 -14.79 -11.38 -4.63
CA ALA A 201 -14.45 -11.68 -6.02
C ALA A 201 -15.69 -12.13 -6.82
N GLU A 202 -16.56 -12.94 -6.20
CA GLU A 202 -17.82 -13.40 -6.79
C GLU A 202 -18.75 -12.23 -7.14
N ILE A 203 -18.99 -11.32 -6.18
CA ILE A 203 -19.85 -10.15 -6.39
C ILE A 203 -19.23 -9.21 -7.45
N ALA A 204 -17.91 -9.05 -7.43
CA ALA A 204 -17.20 -8.24 -8.41
C ALA A 204 -17.32 -8.79 -9.83
N TYR A 205 -17.19 -10.11 -10.00
CA TYR A 205 -17.40 -10.78 -11.27
C TYR A 205 -18.85 -10.59 -11.76
N GLN A 206 -19.84 -10.90 -10.93
CA GLN A 206 -21.26 -10.72 -11.27
C GLN A 206 -21.59 -9.26 -11.64
N ASN A 207 -21.04 -8.30 -10.90
CA ASN A 207 -21.23 -6.87 -11.19
C ASN A 207 -20.52 -6.42 -12.47
N ALA A 208 -19.38 -7.00 -12.82
CA ALA A 208 -18.75 -6.78 -14.12
C ALA A 208 -19.64 -7.31 -15.25
N GLU A 209 -20.23 -8.50 -15.10
CA GLU A 209 -21.19 -9.03 -16.07
C GLU A 209 -22.43 -8.14 -16.21
N ASN A 210 -22.98 -7.68 -15.08
CA ASN A 210 -24.13 -6.76 -15.06
C ASN A 210 -23.81 -5.42 -15.74
N LEU A 211 -22.59 -4.89 -15.58
CA LEU A 211 -22.14 -3.69 -16.28
C LEU A 211 -22.05 -3.92 -17.79
N LEU A 212 -21.59 -5.08 -18.23
CA LEU A 212 -21.43 -5.42 -19.65
C LEU A 212 -22.75 -5.77 -20.33
N ALA A 213 -23.73 -6.34 -19.61
CA ALA A 213 -24.96 -6.91 -20.18
C ALA A 213 -25.75 -5.93 -21.07
N PRO A 214 -25.98 -4.65 -20.71
CA PRO A 214 -26.70 -3.71 -21.55
C PRO A 214 -25.97 -3.36 -22.86
N PHE A 215 -24.67 -3.65 -22.94
CA PHE A 215 -23.83 -3.33 -24.09
C PHE A 215 -23.50 -4.54 -24.95
N LYS A 216 -23.99 -5.75 -24.60
CA LYS A 216 -23.83 -6.96 -25.42
C LYS A 216 -24.88 -6.99 -26.54
N ALA A 217 -24.42 -7.06 -27.79
CA ALA A 217 -25.27 -7.23 -28.96
C ALA A 217 -24.58 -8.13 -29.99
N GLY A 218 -25.29 -9.12 -30.54
CA GLY A 218 -24.77 -9.98 -31.62
C GLY A 218 -23.46 -10.72 -31.29
N GLY A 219 -23.20 -11.07 -30.02
CA GLY A 219 -21.95 -11.71 -29.60
C GLY A 219 -20.74 -10.77 -29.52
N ALA A 220 -20.97 -9.45 -29.50
CA ALA A 220 -19.94 -8.43 -29.32
C ALA A 220 -20.39 -7.39 -28.27
N LEU A 221 -19.44 -6.58 -27.81
CA LEU A 221 -19.74 -5.39 -27.03
C LEU A 221 -19.91 -4.18 -27.95
N THR A 222 -20.86 -3.31 -27.62
CA THR A 222 -21.14 -2.03 -28.32
C THR A 222 -20.38 -0.86 -27.70
N VAL A 223 -19.31 -1.17 -26.96
CA VAL A 223 -18.38 -0.23 -26.35
C VAL A 223 -16.96 -0.60 -26.76
N GLU A 224 -16.12 0.40 -26.94
CA GLU A 224 -14.77 0.22 -27.47
C GLU A 224 -13.71 0.25 -26.38
N GLY A 225 -14.01 0.82 -25.20
CA GLY A 225 -13.06 0.95 -24.10
C GLY A 225 -13.62 0.62 -22.71
N ILE A 226 -12.76 0.13 -21.82
CA ILE A 226 -13.08 -0.11 -20.42
C ILE A 226 -11.92 0.38 -19.54
N PHE A 227 -12.25 1.05 -18.44
CA PHE A 227 -11.32 1.45 -17.39
C PHE A 227 -11.68 0.85 -16.02
N CYS A 228 -10.66 0.32 -15.32
CA CYS A 228 -10.76 -0.21 -13.96
C CYS A 228 -9.70 0.46 -13.05
N PRO A 229 -10.07 1.04 -11.89
CA PRO A 229 -9.17 1.89 -11.10
C PRO A 229 -8.29 1.14 -10.08
N ASN A 230 -8.35 -0.18 -9.96
CA ASN A 230 -7.43 -0.97 -9.12
C ASN A 230 -7.27 -2.43 -9.62
N GLU A 231 -6.35 -3.18 -9.01
CA GLU A 231 -6.11 -4.61 -9.29
C GLU A 231 -7.41 -5.43 -9.29
N PHE A 232 -8.21 -5.27 -8.23
CA PHE A 232 -9.39 -6.09 -7.97
C PHE A 232 -10.49 -5.93 -9.03
N THR A 233 -10.81 -4.69 -9.41
CA THR A 233 -11.80 -4.44 -10.48
C THR A 233 -11.25 -4.81 -11.85
N THR A 234 -9.95 -4.61 -12.09
CA THR A 234 -9.29 -5.02 -13.34
C THR A 234 -9.37 -6.53 -13.52
N PHE A 235 -9.09 -7.29 -12.46
CA PHE A 235 -9.17 -8.74 -12.45
C PHE A 235 -10.59 -9.26 -12.73
N ALA A 236 -11.58 -8.74 -11.99
CA ALA A 236 -12.98 -9.17 -12.16
C ALA A 236 -13.52 -8.85 -13.56
N MET A 237 -13.20 -7.67 -14.09
CA MET A 237 -13.57 -7.28 -15.46
C MET A 237 -12.88 -8.14 -16.51
N LEU A 238 -11.58 -8.42 -16.37
CA LEU A 238 -10.85 -9.32 -17.26
C LEU A 238 -11.55 -10.68 -17.33
N ARG A 239 -11.94 -11.23 -16.18
CA ARG A 239 -12.60 -12.53 -16.11
C ARG A 239 -13.95 -12.53 -16.84
N ALA A 240 -14.78 -11.51 -16.59
CA ALA A 240 -16.05 -11.35 -17.30
C ALA A 240 -15.89 -11.16 -18.81
N LEU A 241 -14.83 -10.48 -19.26
CA LEU A 241 -14.49 -10.36 -20.67
C LEU A 241 -14.02 -11.68 -21.28
N GLN A 242 -13.21 -12.47 -20.57
CA GLN A 242 -12.76 -13.79 -21.02
C GLN A 242 -13.95 -14.75 -21.17
N ASP A 243 -14.78 -14.87 -20.13
CA ASP A 243 -15.95 -15.76 -20.12
C ASP A 243 -17.00 -15.31 -21.15
N GLY A 244 -17.09 -14.01 -21.42
CA GLY A 244 -17.92 -13.44 -22.48
C GLY A 244 -17.33 -13.49 -23.89
N GLY A 245 -16.14 -14.05 -24.12
CA GLY A 245 -15.49 -14.08 -25.43
C GLY A 245 -15.18 -12.68 -26.00
N CYS A 246 -14.99 -11.70 -25.12
CA CYS A 246 -14.78 -10.28 -25.43
C CYS A 246 -13.37 -9.77 -25.07
N ALA A 247 -12.58 -10.56 -24.34
CA ALA A 247 -11.20 -10.23 -24.03
C ALA A 247 -10.38 -9.98 -25.31
N GLY A 248 -9.56 -8.93 -25.31
CA GLY A 248 -8.78 -8.49 -26.47
C GLY A 248 -9.58 -7.78 -27.58
N ARG A 249 -10.92 -7.88 -27.59
CA ARG A 249 -11.79 -7.21 -28.58
C ARG A 249 -12.15 -5.77 -28.19
N VAL A 250 -12.14 -5.49 -26.89
CA VAL A 250 -12.37 -4.15 -26.32
C VAL A 250 -11.06 -3.63 -25.73
N LYS A 251 -10.76 -2.34 -25.93
CA LYS A 251 -9.57 -1.73 -25.34
C LYS A 251 -9.75 -1.66 -23.84
N PHE A 252 -8.80 -2.22 -23.11
CA PHE A 252 -8.95 -2.44 -21.68
C PHE A 252 -7.73 -1.89 -20.96
N VAL A 253 -7.95 -0.90 -20.10
CA VAL A 253 -6.93 -0.26 -19.28
C VAL A 253 -7.30 -0.46 -17.82
N GLY A 254 -6.38 -1.02 -17.04
CA GLY A 254 -6.54 -1.26 -15.62
C GLY A 254 -5.53 -0.50 -14.78
N PHE A 255 -5.51 -0.86 -13.51
CA PHE A 255 -4.52 -0.41 -12.53
C PHE A 255 -3.88 -1.61 -11.85
N ASP A 256 -2.69 -1.38 -11.30
CA ASP A 256 -1.90 -2.34 -10.54
C ASP A 256 -1.48 -3.57 -11.36
N SER A 257 -0.82 -4.53 -10.73
CA SER A 257 -0.31 -5.74 -11.39
C SER A 257 -0.55 -6.98 -10.54
N SER A 258 -0.73 -8.09 -11.24
CA SER A 258 -0.66 -9.44 -10.70
C SER A 258 -0.19 -10.38 -11.80
N GLU A 259 0.25 -11.58 -11.44
CA GLU A 259 0.72 -12.57 -12.43
C GLU A 259 -0.34 -12.82 -13.52
N MET A 260 -1.62 -12.84 -13.15
CA MET A 260 -2.74 -13.03 -14.08
C MET A 260 -2.94 -11.82 -15.00
N LEU A 261 -2.82 -10.59 -14.50
CA LEU A 261 -2.94 -9.38 -15.32
C LEU A 261 -1.74 -9.21 -16.27
N VAL A 262 -0.53 -9.55 -15.80
CA VAL A 262 0.68 -9.57 -16.66
C VAL A 262 0.51 -10.59 -17.78
N ALA A 263 0.03 -11.80 -17.48
CA ALA A 263 -0.24 -12.82 -18.48
C ALA A 263 -1.30 -12.37 -19.50
N ALA A 264 -2.38 -11.71 -19.05
CA ALA A 264 -3.41 -11.17 -19.92
C ALA A 264 -2.87 -10.06 -20.85
N MET A 265 -1.97 -9.21 -20.35
CA MET A 265 -1.30 -8.21 -21.17
C MET A 265 -0.41 -8.85 -22.24
N ARG A 266 0.34 -9.92 -21.91
CA ARG A 266 1.11 -10.70 -22.90
C ARG A 266 0.22 -11.35 -23.97
N LYS A 267 -0.99 -11.77 -23.60
CA LYS A 267 -1.99 -12.34 -24.52
C LYS A 267 -2.73 -11.30 -25.37
N GLY A 268 -2.51 -10.00 -25.13
CA GLY A 268 -3.25 -8.93 -25.80
C GLY A 268 -4.69 -8.77 -25.32
N GLU A 269 -5.05 -9.36 -24.17
CA GLU A 269 -6.38 -9.27 -23.57
C GLU A 269 -6.56 -7.98 -22.75
N LEU A 270 -5.44 -7.43 -22.27
CA LEU A 270 -5.33 -6.21 -21.48
C LEU A 270 -4.31 -5.28 -22.16
N HIS A 271 -4.69 -4.02 -22.38
CA HIS A 271 -3.97 -3.11 -23.27
C HIS A 271 -3.15 -2.04 -22.54
N GLY A 272 -3.32 -1.93 -21.23
CA GLY A 272 -2.48 -1.11 -20.38
C GLY A 272 -2.80 -1.29 -18.92
N LEU A 273 -1.79 -1.08 -18.09
CA LEU A 273 -1.90 -1.04 -16.64
C LEU A 273 -1.22 0.23 -16.14
N VAL A 274 -1.93 1.03 -15.34
CA VAL A 274 -1.27 2.08 -14.57
C VAL A 274 -0.70 1.45 -13.31
N LEU A 275 0.62 1.39 -13.24
CA LEU A 275 1.38 0.82 -12.15
C LEU A 275 1.73 1.87 -11.11
N GLN A 276 1.72 1.42 -9.86
CA GLN A 276 2.22 2.12 -8.70
C GLN A 276 3.57 1.51 -8.28
N ASP A 277 4.21 2.07 -7.24
CA ASP A 277 5.40 1.49 -6.61
C ASP A 277 5.11 1.09 -5.14
N PRO A 278 4.41 -0.03 -4.90
CA PRO A 278 4.00 -0.44 -3.55
C PRO A 278 5.19 -0.79 -2.64
N ILE A 279 6.27 -1.36 -3.17
CA ILE A 279 7.49 -1.62 -2.37
C ILE A 279 8.06 -0.30 -1.87
N ASN A 280 8.22 0.69 -2.75
CA ASN A 280 8.72 2.00 -2.32
C ASN A 280 7.74 2.70 -1.38
N MET A 281 6.43 2.56 -1.58
CA MET A 281 5.42 3.12 -0.68
C MET A 281 5.53 2.58 0.76
N GLY A 282 5.64 1.25 0.91
CA GLY A 282 5.86 0.64 2.24
C GLY A 282 7.18 1.04 2.86
N PHE A 283 8.25 1.09 2.05
CA PHE A 283 9.58 1.51 2.48
C PHE A 283 9.59 2.96 2.97
N LEU A 284 9.06 3.89 2.15
CA LEU A 284 9.00 5.31 2.47
C LEU A 284 8.04 5.60 3.62
N GLY A 285 6.94 4.86 3.76
CA GLY A 285 6.03 4.99 4.90
C GLY A 285 6.74 4.76 6.24
N VAL A 286 7.45 3.62 6.36
CA VAL A 286 8.22 3.29 7.57
C VAL A 286 9.41 4.25 7.74
N LYS A 287 10.16 4.52 6.68
CA LYS A 287 11.31 5.44 6.72
C LYS A 287 10.91 6.83 7.19
N THR A 288 9.81 7.37 6.68
CA THR A 288 9.27 8.68 7.07
C THR A 288 8.84 8.69 8.53
N MET A 289 8.19 7.62 9.00
CA MET A 289 7.84 7.49 10.42
C MET A 289 9.07 7.49 11.32
N VAL A 290 10.11 6.73 10.97
CA VAL A 290 11.35 6.66 11.75
C VAL A 290 12.08 8.01 11.77
N ALA A 291 12.16 8.71 10.63
CA ALA A 291 12.75 10.05 10.56
C ALA A 291 12.01 11.02 11.50
N HIS A 292 10.68 11.04 11.46
CA HIS A 292 9.87 11.86 12.36
C HIS A 292 10.12 11.53 13.84
N LEU A 293 10.17 10.24 14.20
CA LEU A 293 10.45 9.80 15.58
C LEU A 293 11.87 10.15 16.06
N ARG A 294 12.80 10.36 15.14
CA ARG A 294 14.17 10.83 15.41
C ARG A 294 14.28 12.36 15.45
N GLY A 295 13.16 13.07 15.29
CA GLY A 295 13.12 14.54 15.28
C GLY A 295 13.59 15.16 13.97
N GLU A 296 13.71 14.37 12.90
CA GLU A 296 14.08 14.86 11.57
C GLU A 296 12.84 15.46 10.87
N PRO A 297 13.01 16.53 10.07
CA PRO A 297 11.92 17.09 9.28
C PRO A 297 11.49 16.12 8.19
N VAL A 298 10.18 16.03 7.93
CA VAL A 298 9.61 15.16 6.91
C VAL A 298 8.64 15.93 6.01
N PRO A 299 8.57 15.64 4.69
CA PRO A 299 7.60 16.26 3.80
C PRO A 299 6.16 15.87 4.18
N ALA A 300 5.24 16.82 4.08
CA ALA A 300 3.81 16.56 4.30
C ALA A 300 3.21 15.60 3.25
N ARG A 301 3.78 15.55 2.04
CA ARG A 301 3.39 14.63 0.98
C ARG A 301 4.62 14.12 0.24
N ILE A 302 4.62 12.83 -0.07
CA ILE A 302 5.62 12.17 -0.91
C ILE A 302 4.88 11.42 -2.01
N ASP A 303 5.09 11.82 -3.26
CA ASP A 303 4.57 11.07 -4.42
C ASP A 303 5.50 9.89 -4.73
N THR A 304 4.93 8.70 -4.79
CA THR A 304 5.65 7.48 -5.16
C THR A 304 5.70 7.24 -6.67
N GLY A 305 5.03 8.11 -7.45
CA GLY A 305 4.98 8.03 -8.90
C GLY A 305 3.99 6.99 -9.42
N SER A 306 3.78 7.03 -10.74
CA SER A 306 2.98 6.05 -11.48
C SER A 306 3.48 5.92 -12.92
N THR A 307 3.39 4.72 -13.48
CA THR A 307 3.90 4.41 -14.82
C THR A 307 2.85 3.62 -15.61
N VAL A 308 2.63 3.95 -16.88
CA VAL A 308 1.77 3.15 -17.75
C VAL A 308 2.59 2.01 -18.35
N ALA A 309 2.27 0.78 -17.98
CA ALA A 309 2.77 -0.41 -18.63
C ALA A 309 1.86 -0.82 -19.77
N THR A 310 2.46 -1.27 -20.86
CA THR A 310 1.83 -1.69 -22.10
C THR A 310 2.58 -2.91 -22.63
N PRO A 311 2.00 -3.68 -23.58
CA PRO A 311 2.74 -4.74 -24.25
C PRO A 311 4.07 -4.29 -24.89
N ALA A 312 4.20 -3.01 -25.27
CA ALA A 312 5.38 -2.49 -25.95
C ALA A 312 6.57 -2.21 -25.01
N ASN A 313 6.31 -1.86 -23.75
CA ASN A 313 7.35 -1.48 -22.77
C ASN A 313 7.45 -2.43 -21.57
N MET A 314 6.63 -3.49 -21.51
CA MET A 314 6.55 -4.35 -20.33
C MET A 314 7.85 -5.10 -19.98
N ASP A 315 8.74 -5.29 -20.95
CA ASP A 315 10.04 -5.94 -20.75
C ASP A 315 11.17 -4.94 -20.43
N GLU A 316 10.90 -3.62 -20.47
CA GLU A 316 11.86 -2.63 -19.98
C GLU A 316 12.11 -2.85 -18.49
N PRO A 317 13.38 -2.87 -18.01
CA PRO A 317 13.69 -3.27 -16.65
C PRO A 317 12.92 -2.53 -15.55
N ALA A 318 12.72 -1.22 -15.72
CA ALA A 318 11.99 -0.40 -14.76
C ALA A 318 10.48 -0.71 -14.74
N VAL A 319 9.87 -0.97 -15.90
CA VAL A 319 8.46 -1.34 -16.01
C VAL A 319 8.23 -2.76 -15.50
N LYS A 320 9.11 -3.69 -15.89
CA LYS A 320 9.07 -5.07 -15.44
C LYS A 320 9.16 -5.20 -13.92
N ALA A 321 10.03 -4.42 -13.28
CA ALA A 321 10.16 -4.41 -11.82
C ALA A 321 8.87 -3.97 -11.09
N LEU A 322 8.06 -3.11 -11.72
CA LEU A 322 6.75 -2.70 -11.19
C LEU A 322 5.65 -3.73 -11.52
N LEU A 323 5.73 -4.41 -12.67
CA LEU A 323 4.79 -5.48 -13.05
C LEU A 323 4.97 -6.72 -12.19
N GLU A 324 6.21 -7.09 -11.91
CA GLU A 324 6.62 -8.30 -11.21
C GLU A 324 7.43 -7.92 -9.95
N PRO A 325 6.81 -7.26 -8.95
CA PRO A 325 7.53 -6.79 -7.77
C PRO A 325 8.10 -7.96 -6.96
N ASP A 326 9.39 -7.90 -6.64
CA ASP A 326 10.11 -8.93 -5.88
C ASP A 326 9.81 -8.85 -4.36
N TYR A 327 8.54 -9.02 -4.00
CA TYR A 327 8.10 -9.00 -2.60
C TYR A 327 8.49 -10.28 -1.86
N ARG A 328 8.56 -11.43 -2.56
CA ARG A 328 8.87 -12.75 -1.98
C ARG A 328 10.23 -12.78 -1.31
N ARG A 329 11.23 -12.12 -1.91
CA ARG A 329 12.57 -11.92 -1.35
C ARG A 329 12.55 -11.40 0.10
N TRP A 330 11.60 -10.52 0.43
CA TRP A 330 11.51 -9.89 1.75
C TRP A 330 10.57 -10.62 2.70
N LEU A 331 9.53 -11.26 2.18
CA LEU A 331 8.52 -11.94 3.01
C LEU A 331 8.86 -13.40 3.33
N LYS A 332 9.90 -13.97 2.70
CA LYS A 332 10.27 -15.39 2.85
C LYS A 332 9.10 -16.33 2.52
N GLU A 333 8.32 -15.94 1.51
CA GLU A 333 7.32 -16.80 0.88
C GLU A 333 8.00 -17.50 -0.30
N ASP A 334 7.96 -18.83 -0.33
CA ASP A 334 8.42 -19.65 -1.46
C ASP A 334 7.46 -19.55 -2.65
#